data_AF-A0A317ZQJ3-F1
#
_entry.id   AF-A0A317ZQJ3-F1
#
_cell.length_a   1.000
_cell.length_b   1.000
_cell.length_c   1.000
_cell.angle_alpha   90.00
_cell.angle_beta   90.00
_cell.angle_gamma   90.00
#
_symmetry.space_group_name_H-M   'P 1'
#
loop_
_entity.id
_entity.type
_entity.pdbx_description
1 polymer ?
#
loop_
_entity_poly.entity_id
_entity_poly.type
_entity_poly.pdbx_seq_one_letter_code
_entity_poly.pdbx_strand_id
1 'polypeptide(L)'
;MTPTALNTSLDQYEVWFLTGSQNLYGEETLRQVAEQSQEIANALGASTDVPVRIVWKPVLKDADSIRRAALDANSDDKVIGLIAWMHTFSPAKMWIGGLNALTKP
;
A
#
# COMPACT_ATOMS: atom_id res chain seq x y z
N MET A 1 -7.38 22.90 16.20
CA MET A 1 -7.43 23.50 14.84
C MET A 1 -8.41 22.67 14.05
N THR A 2 -9.51 23.27 13.60
CA THR A 2 -10.48 22.57 12.75
C THR A 2 -9.89 22.49 11.34
N PRO A 3 -9.81 21.31 10.69
CA PRO A 3 -9.35 21.22 9.31
C PRO A 3 -10.19 22.14 8.43
N THR A 4 -9.54 22.92 7.56
CA THR A 4 -10.25 23.70 6.54
C THR A 4 -10.91 22.72 5.58
N ALA A 5 -12.23 22.83 5.40
CA ALA A 5 -12.95 21.96 4.48
C ALA A 5 -12.40 22.13 3.06
N LEU A 6 -12.05 21.00 2.41
CA LEU A 6 -11.66 20.99 1.01
C LEU A 6 -12.87 21.35 0.16
N ASN A 7 -12.74 22.34 -0.73
CA ASN A 7 -13.80 22.70 -1.68
C ASN A 7 -13.92 21.71 -2.87
N THR A 8 -13.01 20.74 -2.97
CA THR A 8 -12.96 19.73 -4.04
C THR A 8 -12.94 18.34 -3.42
N SER A 9 -13.77 17.42 -3.93
CA SER A 9 -13.76 16.01 -3.51
C SER A 9 -12.53 15.28 -4.06
N LEU A 10 -11.95 14.43 -3.21
CA LEU A 10 -10.81 13.56 -3.53
C LEU A 10 -11.21 12.08 -3.58
N ASP A 11 -12.52 11.78 -3.55
CA ASP A 11 -13.07 10.42 -3.40
C ASP A 11 -12.71 9.49 -4.57
N GLN A 12 -12.41 10.04 -5.75
CA GLN A 12 -11.96 9.27 -6.92
C GLN A 12 -10.50 8.80 -6.83
N TYR A 13 -9.70 9.43 -5.96
CA TYR A 13 -8.28 9.13 -5.86
C TYR A 13 -8.01 8.02 -4.86
N GLU A 14 -6.99 7.22 -5.16
CA GLU A 14 -6.58 6.08 -4.36
C GLU A 14 -5.14 6.26 -3.86
N VAL A 15 -4.94 5.84 -2.61
CA VAL A 15 -3.61 5.54 -2.07
C VAL A 15 -3.55 4.05 -1.81
N TRP A 16 -2.56 3.38 -2.40
CA TRP A 16 -2.40 1.94 -2.25
C TRP A 16 -1.63 1.62 -0.96
N PHE A 17 -2.20 0.72 -0.15
CA PHE A 17 -1.57 0.23 1.06
C PHE A 17 -0.86 -1.09 0.76
N LEU A 18 0.47 -1.03 0.65
CA LEU A 18 1.36 -2.15 0.35
C LEU A 18 1.97 -2.71 1.63
N THR A 19 1.88 -4.03 1.79
CA THR A 19 2.46 -4.72 2.94
C THR A 19 3.62 -5.61 2.50
N GLY A 20 4.80 -5.42 3.09
CA GLY A 20 6.00 -6.19 2.82
C GLY A 20 6.20 -7.37 3.77
N SER A 21 6.60 -8.51 3.22
CA SER A 21 6.99 -9.72 3.94
C SER A 21 8.00 -10.54 3.13
N GLN A 22 8.14 -11.84 3.43
CA GLN A 22 8.91 -12.82 2.65
C GLN A 22 8.31 -14.23 2.79
N ASN A 23 8.52 -15.08 1.79
CA ASN A 23 7.99 -16.44 1.75
C ASN A 23 8.54 -17.37 2.86
N LEU A 24 9.63 -17.00 3.54
CA LEU A 24 10.25 -17.81 4.60
C LEU A 24 9.40 -17.92 5.88
N TYR A 25 8.37 -17.10 6.03
CA TYR A 25 7.52 -17.09 7.24
C TYR A 25 6.41 -18.14 7.25
N GLY A 26 6.17 -18.84 6.14
CA GLY A 26 5.10 -19.83 6.04
C GLY A 26 3.69 -19.23 5.96
N GLU A 27 2.73 -20.04 5.50
CA GLU A 27 1.39 -19.56 5.13
C GLU A 27 0.59 -18.98 6.29
N GLU A 28 0.68 -19.57 7.49
CA GLU A 28 -0.08 -19.10 8.65
C GLU A 28 0.34 -17.69 9.08
N THR A 29 1.65 -17.42 9.11
CA THR A 29 2.15 -16.06 9.39
C THR A 29 1.76 -15.09 8.28
N LEU A 30 1.81 -15.52 7.01
CA LEU A 30 1.40 -14.66 5.89
C LEU A 30 -0.11 -14.33 5.92
N ARG A 31 -0.95 -15.28 6.37
CA ARG A 31 -2.38 -15.05 6.61
C ARG A 31 -2.60 -13.99 7.68
N GLN A 32 -1.90 -14.10 8.82
CA GLN A 32 -1.98 -13.10 9.89
C GLN A 32 -1.52 -11.72 9.43
N VAL A 33 -0.42 -11.63 8.68
CA VAL A 33 0.05 -10.36 8.08
C VAL A 33 -1.00 -9.76 7.14
N ALA A 34 -1.67 -10.59 6.33
CA ALA A 34 -2.74 -10.12 5.45
C ALA A 34 -3.94 -9.59 6.25
N GLU A 35 -4.37 -10.29 7.29
CA GLU A 35 -5.48 -9.87 8.15
C GLU A 35 -5.18 -8.55 8.87
N GLN A 36 -4.03 -8.46 9.54
CA GLN A 36 -3.63 -7.27 10.30
C GLN A 36 -3.43 -6.05 9.39
N SER A 37 -2.89 -6.24 8.18
CA SER A 37 -2.77 -5.14 7.21
C SER A 37 -4.09 -4.69 6.61
N GLN A 38 -5.06 -5.59 6.40
CA GLN A 38 -6.42 -5.20 6.00
C GLN A 38 -7.13 -4.39 7.09
N GLU A 39 -7.00 -4.79 8.35
CA GLU A 39 -7.56 -4.05 9.49
C GLU A 39 -7.04 -2.61 9.54
N ILE A 40 -5.72 -2.40 9.37
CA ILE A 40 -5.12 -1.07 9.34
C ILE A 40 -5.61 -0.26 8.13
N ALA A 41 -5.61 -0.86 6.93
CA ALA A 41 -6.08 -0.18 5.73
C ALA A 41 -7.55 0.26 5.85
N ASN A 42 -8.40 -0.60 6.43
CA ASN A 42 -9.81 -0.29 6.69
C ASN A 42 -9.97 0.82 7.74
N ALA A 43 -9.20 0.78 8.82
CA ALA A 43 -9.22 1.82 9.85
C ALA A 43 -8.79 3.19 9.28
N LEU A 44 -7.76 3.22 8.43
CA LEU A 44 -7.33 4.44 7.74
C LEU A 44 -8.40 4.93 6.76
N GLY A 45 -8.98 4.02 5.95
CA GLY A 45 -10.02 4.36 4.98
C GLY A 45 -11.35 4.80 5.60
N ALA A 46 -11.61 4.45 6.86
CA ALA A 46 -12.79 4.90 7.61
C ALA A 46 -12.58 6.25 8.33
N SER A 47 -11.34 6.76 8.39
CA SER A 47 -11.03 8.03 9.05
C SER A 47 -11.48 9.23 8.23
N THR A 48 -12.16 10.19 8.86
CA THR A 48 -12.54 11.45 8.23
C THR A 48 -11.34 12.35 7.91
N ASP A 49 -10.18 12.08 8.51
CA ASP A 49 -8.94 12.82 8.27
C ASP A 49 -8.21 12.36 7.00
N VAL A 50 -8.65 11.25 6.38
CA VAL A 50 -8.09 10.70 5.15
C VAL A 50 -9.10 10.91 4.02
N PRO A 51 -8.98 11.97 3.20
CA PRO A 51 -10.00 12.34 2.21
C PRO A 51 -9.95 11.51 0.92
N VAL A 52 -9.13 10.46 0.87
CA VAL A 52 -8.87 9.63 -0.32
C VAL A 52 -9.19 8.17 0.00
N ARG A 53 -9.44 7.36 -1.03
CA ARG A 53 -9.66 5.92 -0.85
C ARG A 53 -8.35 5.21 -0.50
N ILE A 54 -8.33 4.49 0.62
CA ILE A 54 -7.25 3.56 0.94
C ILE A 54 -7.57 2.20 0.33
N VAL A 55 -6.68 1.70 -0.53
CA VAL A 55 -6.85 0.41 -1.21
C VAL A 55 -5.76 -0.56 -0.77
N TRP A 56 -6.14 -1.53 0.04
CA TRP A 56 -5.26 -2.64 0.41
C TRP A 56 -4.88 -3.49 -0.81
N LYS A 57 -3.61 -3.90 -0.88
CA LYS A 57 -3.11 -4.84 -1.89
C LYS A 57 -2.56 -6.12 -1.23
N PRO A 58 -2.59 -7.27 -1.93
CA PRO A 58 -2.00 -8.51 -1.43
C PRO A 58 -0.55 -8.35 -0.95
N VAL A 59 -0.18 -9.10 0.09
CA VAL A 59 1.15 -9.05 0.71
C VAL A 59 2.23 -9.35 -0.33
N LEU A 60 3.23 -8.47 -0.40
CA LEU A 60 4.36 -8.55 -1.33
C LEU A 60 5.51 -9.33 -0.70
N LYS A 61 5.97 -10.37 -1.37
CA LYS A 61 6.85 -11.41 -0.78
C LYS A 61 8.12 -11.69 -1.58
N ASP A 62 8.24 -11.09 -2.76
CA ASP A 62 9.36 -11.25 -3.69
C ASP A 62 9.54 -10.00 -4.58
N ALA A 63 10.68 -9.90 -5.26
CA ALA A 63 11.01 -8.74 -6.08
C ALA A 63 10.04 -8.54 -7.26
N ASP A 64 9.53 -9.62 -7.85
CA ASP A 64 8.65 -9.54 -9.02
C ASP A 64 7.26 -9.01 -8.66
N SER A 65 6.68 -9.47 -7.54
CA SER A 65 5.42 -8.94 -7.02
C SER A 65 5.53 -7.46 -6.65
N ILE A 66 6.64 -7.05 -6.01
CA ILE A 66 6.90 -5.64 -5.67
C ILE A 66 7.02 -4.79 -6.93
N ARG A 67 7.81 -5.25 -7.92
CA ARG A 67 7.99 -4.53 -9.18
C ARG A 67 6.68 -4.42 -9.96
N ARG A 68 5.88 -5.48 -9.99
CA ARG A 68 4.57 -5.45 -10.65
C ARG A 68 3.63 -4.46 -9.96
N ALA A 69 3.55 -4.47 -8.63
CA ALA A 69 2.73 -3.52 -7.88
C ALA A 69 3.12 -2.05 -8.18
N ALA A 70 4.42 -1.76 -8.32
CA ALA A 70 4.88 -0.41 -8.71
C ALA A 70 4.45 -0.03 -10.13
N LEU A 71 4.56 -0.94 -11.11
CA LEU A 71 4.12 -0.69 -12.48
C LEU A 71 2.61 -0.50 -12.58
N ASP A 72 1.84 -1.34 -11.89
CA ASP A 72 0.39 -1.26 -11.86
C ASP A 72 -0.05 0.10 -11.26
N ALA A 73 0.58 0.52 -10.15
CA ALA A 73 0.32 1.81 -9.52
C ALA A 73 0.66 2.99 -10.44
N ASN A 74 1.77 2.93 -11.19
CA ASN A 74 2.14 3.97 -12.14
C ASN A 74 1.11 4.11 -13.27
N SER A 75 0.56 3.00 -13.73
CA SER A 75 -0.36 2.94 -14.87
C SER A 75 -1.79 3.37 -14.56
N ASP A 76 -2.15 3.48 -13.28
CA ASP A 76 -3.49 3.86 -12.85
C ASP A 76 -3.52 5.35 -12.48
N ASP A 77 -4.30 6.13 -13.24
CA ASP A 77 -4.45 7.58 -13.05
C ASP A 77 -5.16 7.94 -11.74
N LYS A 78 -5.92 7.01 -11.15
CA LYS A 78 -6.57 7.22 -9.85
C LYS A 78 -5.58 7.10 -8.70
N VAL A 79 -4.49 6.37 -8.90
CA VAL A 79 -3.49 6.13 -7.87
C VAL A 79 -2.58 7.34 -7.78
N ILE A 80 -2.66 8.03 -6.65
CA ILE A 80 -1.90 9.26 -6.40
C ILE A 80 -0.72 9.06 -5.45
N GLY A 81 -0.62 7.89 -4.82
CA GLY A 81 0.51 7.56 -3.98
C GLY A 81 0.40 6.18 -3.32
N LEU A 82 1.44 5.82 -2.57
CA LEU A 82 1.56 4.52 -1.92
C LEU A 82 1.94 4.68 -0.44
N ILE A 83 1.40 3.80 0.39
CA ILE A 83 1.83 3.59 1.77
C ILE A 83 2.50 2.22 1.81
N ALA A 84 3.80 2.17 2.12
CA ALA A 84 4.54 0.92 2.26
C ALA A 84 4.80 0.61 3.73
N TRP A 85 4.26 -0.51 4.23
CA TRP A 85 4.48 -0.98 5.59
C TRP A 85 5.15 -2.35 5.60
N MET A 86 6.35 -2.42 6.18
CA MET A 86 7.09 -3.67 6.35
C MET A 86 6.64 -4.34 7.65
N HIS A 87 5.52 -5.06 7.60
CA HIS A 87 4.92 -5.73 8.75
C HIS A 87 5.87 -6.75 9.39
N THR A 88 6.65 -7.43 8.57
CA THR A 88 7.75 -8.29 8.99
C THR A 88 9.03 -7.85 8.30
N PHE A 89 10.15 -8.54 8.56
CA PHE A 89 11.36 -8.26 7.81
C PHE A 89 11.17 -8.65 6.33
N SER A 90 11.13 -7.63 5.47
CA SER A 90 11.12 -7.75 4.02
C SER A 90 12.46 -7.25 3.48
N PRO A 91 13.35 -8.14 2.98
CA PRO A 91 14.67 -7.73 2.50
C PRO A 91 14.61 -6.58 1.50
N ALA A 92 15.20 -5.43 1.87
CA ALA A 92 15.15 -4.20 1.07
C ALA A 92 15.68 -4.37 -0.37
N LYS A 93 16.60 -5.32 -0.59
CA LYS A 93 17.11 -5.64 -1.94
C LYS A 93 15.99 -6.05 -2.92
N MET A 94 14.92 -6.69 -2.45
CA MET A 94 13.77 -7.05 -3.29
C MET A 94 12.98 -5.81 -3.74
N TRP A 95 13.02 -4.74 -2.95
CA TRP A 95 12.28 -3.50 -3.21
C TRP A 95 12.98 -2.59 -4.22
N ILE A 96 14.31 -2.68 -4.36
CA ILE A 96 15.11 -1.79 -5.23
C ILE A 96 14.52 -1.71 -6.65
N GLY A 97 14.19 -2.85 -7.26
CA GLY A 97 13.67 -2.88 -8.63
C GLY A 97 12.28 -2.24 -8.76
N GLY A 98 11.42 -2.40 -7.76
CA GLY A 98 10.10 -1.76 -7.74
C GLY A 98 10.18 -0.27 -7.44
N LEU A 99 10.97 0.13 -6.44
CA LEU A 99 11.15 1.54 -6.08
C LEU A 99 11.83 2.34 -7.19
N ASN A 100 12.79 1.76 -7.91
CA ASN A 100 13.40 2.40 -9.08
C ASN A 100 12.42 2.60 -10.25
N ALA A 101 11.42 1.72 -10.37
CA ALA A 101 10.40 1.81 -11.41
C ALA A 101 9.24 2.73 -11.00
N LEU A 102 9.04 2.97 -9.71
CA LEU A 102 7.92 3.72 -9.16
C LEU A 102 8.03 5.21 -9.51
N THR A 103 6.96 5.77 -10.08
CA THR A 103 6.87 7.20 -10.46
C THR A 103 5.78 7.94 -9.69
N LYS A 104 5.08 7.25 -8.79
CA LYS A 104 4.11 7.81 -7.86
C LYS A 104 4.78 8.01 -6.48
N PRO A 105 4.39 9.05 -5.72
CA PRO A 105 4.94 9.30 -4.39
C PRO A 105 4.59 8.19 -3.39
#